data_AF-A0A7J3N0A4-F1
#
_entry.id   AF-A0A7J3N0A4-F1
#
_cell.length_a   1.000
_cell.length_b   1.000
_cell.length_c   1.000
_cell.angle_alpha   90.00
_cell.angle_beta   90.00
_cell.angle_gamma   90.00
#
_symmetry.space_group_name_H-M   'P 1'
#
loop_
_entity.id
_entity.type
_entity.pdbx_description
1 polymer ?
#
loop_
_entity_poly.entity_id
_entity_poly.type
_entity_poly.pdbx_seq_one_letter_code
_entity_poly.pdbx_strand_id
1 'polypeptide(L)'
;MFLSTCIEIPKCIELDSRLKPNDKNKLYVEISNTCEYDLVLSLYVGTRDNKSLYSFSIELNAKEKKHIEIPLEDYLNIIVISGEWSLKGTALKIPLEEIIIYR
;
A
#
# COMPACT_ATOMS: atom_id res chain seq x y z
N MET A 1 28.74 -1.59 -18.61
CA MET A 1 28.57 -2.66 -17.62
C MET A 1 27.36 -2.29 -16.77
N PHE A 2 26.16 -2.79 -17.13
CA PHE A 2 24.96 -2.56 -16.34
C PHE A 2 24.87 -3.70 -15.33
N LEU A 3 25.15 -3.41 -14.06
CA LEU A 3 24.81 -4.33 -12.97
C LEU A 3 23.29 -4.30 -12.85
N SER A 4 22.62 -5.24 -13.52
CA SER A 4 21.23 -5.56 -13.27
C SER A 4 21.14 -6.27 -11.92
N THR A 5 21.15 -5.51 -10.84
CA THR A 5 20.68 -6.01 -9.55
C THR A 5 19.19 -6.25 -9.69
N CYS A 6 18.80 -7.53 -9.80
CA CYS A 6 17.43 -7.94 -9.55
C CYS A 6 17.10 -7.54 -8.11
N ILE A 7 16.46 -6.39 -7.94
CA ILE A 7 16.00 -5.95 -6.63
C ILE A 7 14.74 -6.76 -6.33
N GLU A 8 14.88 -7.81 -5.53
CA GLU A 8 13.75 -8.51 -4.91
C GLU A 8 13.12 -7.61 -3.83
N ILE A 9 12.48 -6.50 -4.25
CA ILE A 9 11.66 -5.65 -3.39
C ILE A 9 10.49 -6.40 -2.70
N PRO A 10 9.90 -7.50 -3.23
CA PRO A 10 8.73 -8.11 -2.61
C PRO A 10 8.92 -8.65 -1.19
N LYS A 11 10.15 -8.98 -0.76
CA LYS A 11 10.38 -9.70 0.50
C LYS A 11 10.55 -8.80 1.73
N CYS A 12 10.90 -7.52 1.54
CA CYS A 12 11.21 -6.60 2.66
C CYS A 12 10.14 -5.53 2.88
N ILE A 13 8.93 -5.73 2.36
CA ILE A 13 7.82 -4.82 2.57
C ILE A 13 6.64 -5.64 3.09
N GLU A 14 6.09 -5.21 4.22
CA GLU A 14 4.91 -5.83 4.81
C GLU A 14 3.76 -4.83 4.80
N LEU A 15 2.60 -5.29 4.36
CA LEU A 15 1.36 -4.52 4.39
C LEU A 15 0.31 -5.33 5.15
N ASP A 16 -0.16 -4.79 6.26
CA ASP A 16 -1.26 -5.33 7.04
C ASP A 16 -2.45 -4.37 6.96
N SER A 17 -3.65 -4.90 6.71
CA SER A 17 -4.85 -4.10 6.58
C SER A 17 -5.97 -4.72 7.39
N ARG A 18 -6.61 -3.91 8.24
CA ARG A 18 -7.64 -4.36 9.17
C ARG A 18 -8.75 -3.33 9.30
N LEU A 19 -9.99 -3.80 9.40
CA LEU A 19 -11.12 -2.96 9.82
C LEU A 19 -11.01 -2.72 11.33
N LYS A 20 -11.15 -1.47 11.77
CA LYS A 20 -11.10 -1.17 13.21
C LYS A 20 -12.41 -1.65 13.86
N PRO A 21 -12.35 -2.46 14.94
CA PRO A 21 -13.54 -3.04 15.56
C PRO A 21 -14.57 -2.00 16.03
N ASN A 22 -14.09 -0.83 16.46
CA ASN A 22 -14.92 0.24 17.03
C ASN A 22 -15.25 1.38 16.04
N ASP A 23 -14.74 1.32 14.81
CA ASP A 23 -14.97 2.35 13.80
C ASP A 23 -15.13 1.66 12.44
N LYS A 24 -16.34 1.14 12.17
CA LYS A 24 -16.64 0.34 10.96
C LYS A 24 -16.43 1.12 9.66
N ASN A 25 -16.28 2.44 9.76
CA ASN A 25 -16.11 3.34 8.63
C ASN A 25 -14.65 3.76 8.44
N LYS A 26 -13.70 3.03 9.04
CA LYS A 26 -12.28 3.27 8.80
C LYS A 26 -11.54 1.97 8.54
N LEU A 27 -10.77 1.99 7.46
CA LEU A 27 -9.77 0.99 7.17
C LEU A 27 -8.42 1.48 7.73
N TYR A 28 -7.76 0.60 8.46
CA TYR A 28 -6.41 0.82 8.95
C TYR A 28 -5.44 0.03 8.09
N VAL A 29 -4.51 0.74 7.45
CA VAL A 29 -3.43 0.15 6.67
C VAL A 29 -2.12 0.46 7.36
N GLU A 30 -1.42 -0.58 7.75
CA GLU A 30 -0.08 -0.52 8.32
C GLU A 30 0.90 -0.97 7.24
N ILE A 31 1.91 -0.15 7.00
CA ILE A 31 2.95 -0.42 6.01
C ILE A 31 4.29 -0.36 6.71
N SER A 32 5.08 -1.42 6.55
CA SER A 32 6.42 -1.52 7.10
C SER A 32 7.43 -1.69 5.97
N ASN A 33 8.34 -0.73 5.83
CA ASN A 33 9.52 -0.85 5.00
C ASN A 33 10.64 -1.49 5.83
N THR A 34 10.91 -2.78 5.64
CA THR A 34 12.04 -3.45 6.29
C THR A 34 13.30 -3.44 5.42
N CYS A 35 13.28 -2.76 4.28
CA CYS A 35 14.42 -2.61 3.39
C CYS A 35 15.41 -1.55 3.93
N GLU A 36 16.65 -1.60 3.45
CA GLU A 36 17.73 -0.64 3.78
C GLU A 36 17.70 0.63 2.91
N TYR A 37 16.65 0.82 2.09
CA TYR A 37 16.51 1.93 1.15
C TYR A 37 15.13 2.57 1.25
N ASP A 38 15.06 3.83 0.82
CA ASP A 38 13.83 4.62 0.82
C ASP A 38 12.92 4.24 -0.34
N LEU A 39 11.62 4.19 -0.06
CA LEU A 39 10.58 3.78 -0.97
C LEU A 39 9.47 4.82 -1.06
N VAL A 40 8.80 4.81 -2.20
CA VAL A 40 7.56 5.54 -2.44
C VAL A 40 6.49 4.53 -2.83
N LEU A 41 5.41 4.48 -2.05
CA LEU A 41 4.23 3.68 -2.30
C LEU A 41 3.12 4.56 -2.86
N SER A 42 2.63 4.22 -4.04
CA SER A 42 1.35 4.71 -4.54
C SER A 42 0.27 3.70 -4.19
N LEU A 43 -0.69 4.07 -3.33
CA LEU A 43 -1.76 3.20 -2.87
C LEU A 43 -3.10 3.68 -3.43
N TYR A 44 -3.88 2.77 -3.99
CA TYR A 44 -5.24 3.00 -4.49
C TYR A 44 -6.22 2.16 -3.68
N VAL A 45 -7.25 2.81 -3.15
CA VAL A 45 -8.32 2.15 -2.38
C VAL A 45 -9.66 2.46 -2.99
N GLY A 46 -10.46 1.42 -3.22
CA GLY A 46 -11.78 1.56 -3.83
C GLY A 46 -12.63 0.31 -3.65
N THR A 47 -13.68 0.19 -4.47
CA THR A 47 -14.46 -1.05 -4.60
C THR A 47 -13.97 -1.87 -5.78
N ARG A 48 -14.46 -3.11 -5.89
CA ARG A 48 -14.21 -3.95 -7.06
C ARG A 48 -14.67 -3.29 -8.37
N ASP A 49 -15.79 -2.57 -8.31
CA ASP A 49 -16.41 -1.93 -9.47
C ASP A 49 -15.84 -0.51 -9.72
N ASN A 50 -15.32 0.14 -8.68
CA ASN A 50 -14.71 1.47 -8.75
C ASN A 50 -13.38 1.47 -7.96
N LYS A 51 -12.31 1.00 -8.63
CA LYS A 51 -11.00 0.69 -8.02
C LYS A 51 -10.25 1.89 -7.42
N SER A 52 -10.70 3.14 -7.63
CA SER A 52 -9.96 4.33 -7.21
C SER A 52 -10.89 5.40 -6.62
N LEU A 53 -11.45 5.14 -5.45
CA LEU A 53 -12.15 6.16 -4.65
C LEU A 53 -11.14 7.06 -3.92
N TYR A 54 -10.03 6.48 -3.47
CA TYR A 54 -8.95 7.19 -2.79
C TYR A 54 -7.60 6.80 -3.37
N SER A 55 -6.69 7.77 -3.47
CA SER A 55 -5.30 7.59 -3.94
C SER A 55 -4.35 8.28 -2.98
N PHE A 56 -3.31 7.56 -2.56
CA PHE A 56 -2.31 8.05 -1.62
C PHE A 56 -0.91 7.86 -2.22
N SER A 57 -0.02 8.82 -1.96
CA SER A 57 1.42 8.67 -2.20
C SER A 57 2.14 8.78 -0.86
N ILE A 58 2.91 7.75 -0.52
CA ILE A 58 3.49 7.57 0.80
C ILE A 58 4.97 7.35 0.62
N GLU A 59 5.77 8.33 1.04
CA GLU A 59 7.20 8.11 1.24
C GLU A 59 7.43 7.36 2.55
N LEU A 60 8.31 6.35 2.47
CA LEU A 60 8.75 5.48 3.55
C LEU A 60 10.27 5.43 3.52
N ASN A 61 10.92 5.93 4.56
CA ASN A 61 12.36 5.79 4.69
C ASN A 61 12.75 4.33 4.99
N ALA A 62 14.02 4.00 4.84
CA ALA A 62 14.57 2.71 5.24
C ALA A 62 14.21 2.37 6.69
N LYS A 63 13.76 1.14 6.94
CA LYS A 63 13.34 0.64 8.27
C LYS A 63 12.21 1.44 8.93
N GLU A 64 11.43 2.18 8.15
CA GLU A 64 10.31 2.96 8.65
C GLU A 64 9.00 2.16 8.64
N LYS A 65 8.14 2.48 9.60
CA LYS A 65 6.78 1.99 9.69
C LYS A 65 5.80 3.16 9.67
N LYS A 66 4.71 3.02 8.92
CA LYS A 66 3.69 4.07 8.78
C LYS A 66 2.29 3.51 8.83
N HIS A 67 1.40 4.31 9.40
CA HIS A 67 -0.03 4.00 9.54
C HIS A 67 -0.85 4.98 8.74
N ILE A 68 -1.88 4.44 8.08
CA ILE A 68 -2.80 5.22 7.27
C ILE A 68 -4.21 4.84 7.68
N GLU A 69 -4.99 5.85 8.03
CA GLU A 69 -6.41 5.72 8.25
C GLU A 69 -7.13 6.18 7.00
N ILE A 70 -7.94 5.30 6.42
CA ILE A 70 -8.71 5.58 5.23
C ILE A 70 -10.18 5.61 5.62
N PRO A 71 -10.86 6.76 5.51
CA PRO A 71 -12.30 6.81 5.73
C PRO A 71 -13.00 5.99 4.65
N LEU A 72 -13.91 5.13 5.06
CA LEU A 72 -14.75 4.33 4.19
C LEU A 72 -16.14 4.93 4.17
N GLU A 73 -16.72 5.05 2.98
CA GLU A 73 -18.13 5.38 2.83
C GLU A 73 -19.00 4.17 3.20
N ASP A 74 -20.20 4.42 3.73
CA ASP A 74 -21.06 3.39 4.33
C ASP A 74 -21.51 2.27 3.35
N TYR A 75 -21.40 2.50 2.05
CA TYR A 75 -21.82 1.55 1.01
C TYR A 75 -20.69 0.63 0.48
N LEU A 76 -19.47 0.75 1.01
CA LEU A 76 -18.32 -0.06 0.58
C LEU A 76 -18.34 -1.45 1.25
N ASN A 77 -18.97 -2.43 0.59
CA ASN A 77 -19.03 -3.83 1.06
C ASN A 77 -17.78 -4.65 0.69
N ILE A 78 -17.12 -4.28 -0.42
CA ILE A 78 -15.87 -4.89 -0.89
C ILE A 78 -14.88 -3.76 -1.06
N ILE A 79 -13.74 -3.86 -0.37
CA ILE A 79 -12.65 -2.90 -0.44
C ILE A 79 -11.49 -3.57 -1.15
N VAL A 80 -10.97 -2.91 -2.18
CA VAL A 80 -9.78 -3.34 -2.92
C VAL A 80 -8.68 -2.33 -2.66
N ILE A 81 -7.55 -2.82 -2.18
CA ILE A 81 -6.30 -2.07 -2.03
C ILE A 81 -5.35 -2.57 -3.11
N SER A 82 -4.86 -1.66 -3.93
CA SER A 82 -3.85 -1.95 -4.96
C SER A 82 -2.80 -0.84 -4.97
N GLY A 83 -1.72 -1.01 -5.71
CA GLY A 83 -0.67 0.02 -5.70
C GLY A 83 0.57 -0.34 -6.49
N GLU A 84 1.55 0.54 -6.36
CA GLU A 84 2.88 0.40 -6.95
C GLU A 84 3.94 0.87 -5.96
N TRP A 85 4.99 0.08 -5.79
CA TRP A 85 6.21 0.45 -5.09
C TRP A 85 7.20 1.06 -6.07
N SER A 86 7.95 2.05 -5.63
CA SER A 86 9.11 2.55 -6.36
C SER A 86 10.24 2.91 -5.41
N LEU A 87 11.49 2.68 -5.84
CA LEU A 87 12.64 3.20 -5.12
C LEU A 87 12.70 4.71 -5.30
N LYS A 88 12.93 5.43 -4.20
CA LYS A 88 12.98 6.89 -4.21
C LYS A 88 14.03 7.37 -5.22
N GLY A 89 13.62 8.25 -6.14
CA GLY A 89 14.49 8.77 -7.20
C GLY A 89 14.70 7.82 -8.38
N THR A 90 13.97 6.71 -8.46
CA THR A 90 14.01 5.79 -9.62
C THR A 90 12.68 5.75 -10.36
N ALA A 91 12.71 5.37 -11.63
CA ALA A 91 11.52 5.11 -12.44
C ALA A 91 11.02 3.65 -12.31
N LEU A 92 11.68 2.82 -11.50
CA LEU A 92 11.29 1.42 -11.33
C LEU A 92 10.01 1.35 -10.53
N LYS A 93 8.96 0.79 -11.14
CA LYS A 93 7.66 0.57 -10.52
C LYS A 93 7.41 -0.92 -10.41
N ILE A 94 7.02 -1.37 -9.22
CA ILE A 94 6.71 -2.76 -8.93
C ILE A 94 5.26 -2.81 -8.44
N PRO A 95 4.37 -3.52 -9.13
CA PRO A 95 2.98 -3.61 -8.71
C PRO A 95 2.87 -4.29 -7.34
N LEU A 96 1.98 -3.77 -6.51
CA LEU A 96 1.55 -4.39 -5.26
C LEU A 96 0.48 -5.45 -5.57
N GLU A 97 0.51 -6.57 -4.86
CA GLU A 97 -0.58 -7.56 -4.92
C GLU A 97 -1.89 -6.97 -4.40
N GLU A 98 -2.99 -7.18 -5.11
CA GLU A 98 -4.29 -6.66 -4.69
C GLU A 98 -4.73 -7.32 -3.37
N ILE A 99 -5.13 -6.51 -2.40
CA ILE A 99 -5.69 -6.97 -1.13
C ILE A 99 -7.18 -6.69 -1.16
N ILE A 100 -7.99 -7.75 -0.98
CA ILE A 100 -9.45 -7.67 -1.00
C ILE A 100 -9.98 -7.91 0.40
N ILE A 101 -10.73 -6.94 0.90
CA ILE A 101 -11.36 -6.97 2.22
C ILE A 101 -12.87 -6.99 2.05
N TYR A 102 -13.51 -7.93 2.73
CA TYR A 102 -14.97 -8.05 2.80
C TYR A 102 -15.45 -7.49 4.13
N ARG A 103 -16.42 -6.57 4.08
CA ARG A 103 -17.02 -5.94 5.27
C ARG A 103 -18.31 -6.64 5.70
#